data_AF-A0A925LBK2-F1
#
_entry.id   AF-A0A925LBK2-F1
#
_cell.length_a   1.000
_cell.length_b   1.000
_cell.length_c   1.000
_cell.angle_alpha   90.00
_cell.angle_beta   90.00
_cell.angle_gamma   90.00
#
_symmetry.space_group_name_H-M   'P 1'
#
loop_
_entity.id
_entity.type
_entity.pdbx_description
1 polymer ?
#
loop_
_entity_poly.entity_id
_entity_poly.type
_entity_poly.pdbx_seq_one_letter_code
_entity_poly.pdbx_strand_id
1 'polypeptide(L)'
;MAYSAHLKPEKRKGPDLLVKWIKFSSFFVWILLFTCLLFIDQAKPRKASLLDHLFDVKVYTHWDQQLIAFGFIVAIALFIFALVSILVNVMRLKRKTDRLSISLIISIIVSSVYIMVYLSSLV
;
A
#
# COMPACT_ATOMS: atom_id res chain seq x y z
N MET A 1 -54.27 22.92 1.18
CA MET A 1 -53.00 23.26 1.86
C MET A 1 -52.13 22.00 1.90
N ALA A 2 -51.40 21.73 0.80
CA ALA A 2 -50.66 20.47 0.60
C ALA A 2 -49.25 20.75 0.08
N TYR A 3 -48.42 21.43 0.89
CA TYR A 3 -47.08 21.88 0.52
C TYR A 3 -45.99 21.20 1.37
N SER A 4 -46.06 19.87 1.56
CA SER A 4 -45.02 19.16 2.31
C SER A 4 -44.74 17.73 1.85
N ALA A 5 -45.30 17.31 0.70
CA ALA A 5 -45.08 15.96 0.18
C ALA A 5 -43.73 15.78 -0.56
N HIS A 6 -42.96 16.86 -0.79
CA HIS A 6 -41.73 16.86 -1.59
C HIS A 6 -40.45 16.86 -0.75
N LEU A 7 -40.53 17.02 0.58
CA LEU A 7 -39.41 16.79 1.48
C LEU A 7 -39.34 15.29 1.84
N LYS A 8 -39.29 14.41 0.84
CA LYS A 8 -38.65 13.11 1.09
C LYS A 8 -37.17 13.45 1.28
N PRO A 9 -36.59 13.36 2.49
CA PRO A 9 -35.15 13.41 2.60
C PRO A 9 -34.66 12.30 1.70
N GLU A 10 -33.97 12.65 0.62
CA GLU A 10 -33.39 11.66 -0.25
C GLU A 10 -32.42 10.87 0.61
N LYS A 11 -32.87 9.71 1.09
CA LYS A 11 -32.06 8.73 1.80
C LYS A 11 -31.12 8.14 0.77
N ARG A 12 -30.15 8.93 0.29
CA ARG A 12 -28.85 8.44 -0.18
C ARG A 12 -28.10 7.90 1.04
N LYS A 13 -28.68 6.88 1.68
CA LYS A 13 -27.96 5.86 2.44
C LYS A 13 -27.17 5.04 1.42
N GLY A 14 -26.15 5.65 0.79
CA GLY A 14 -25.04 4.81 0.36
C GLY A 14 -24.52 4.11 1.62
N PRO A 15 -24.10 2.83 1.55
CA PRO A 15 -23.61 2.13 2.72
C PRO A 15 -22.50 2.95 3.37
N ASP A 16 -22.79 3.56 4.53
CA ASP A 16 -21.84 4.42 5.25
C ASP A 16 -20.53 3.70 5.56
N LEU A 17 -20.61 2.36 5.66
CA LEU A 17 -19.48 1.46 5.81
C LEU A 17 -18.50 1.55 4.63
N LEU A 18 -18.97 1.68 3.38
CA LEU A 18 -18.08 1.80 2.21
C LEU A 18 -17.39 3.16 2.15
N VAL A 19 -18.09 4.24 2.51
CA VAL A 19 -17.48 5.59 2.54
C VAL A 19 -16.44 5.67 3.64
N LYS A 20 -16.72 5.06 4.81
CA LYS A 20 -15.74 4.91 5.90
C LYS A 20 -14.57 4.01 5.48
N TRP A 21 -14.84 2.91 4.77
CA TRP A 21 -13.81 2.01 4.26
C TRP A 21 -12.82 2.72 3.35
N ILE A 22 -13.29 3.52 2.38
CA ILE A 22 -12.40 4.25 1.45
C ILE A 22 -11.47 5.23 2.19
N LYS A 23 -11.99 5.93 3.21
CA LYS A 23 -11.16 6.83 4.05
C LYS A 23 -10.15 6.04 4.87
N PHE A 24 -10.56 4.93 5.48
CA PHE A 24 -9.69 4.10 6.31
C PHE A 24 -8.64 3.36 5.48
N SER A 25 -9.02 2.85 4.31
CA SER A 25 -8.15 2.10 3.42
C SER A 25 -6.98 2.96 2.94
N SER A 26 -7.21 4.24 2.66
CA SER A 26 -6.12 5.14 2.28
C SER A 26 -5.10 5.31 3.39
N PHE A 27 -5.54 5.47 4.65
CA PHE A 27 -4.63 5.57 5.80
C PHE A 27 -3.83 4.29 6.01
N PHE A 28 -4.51 3.14 5.94
CA PHE A 28 -3.89 1.83 6.13
C PHE A 28 -2.87 1.50 5.03
N VAL A 29 -3.18 1.87 3.78
CA VAL A 29 -2.26 1.73 2.64
C VAL A 29 -0.99 2.53 2.84
N TRP A 30 -1.09 3.77 3.35
CA TRP A 30 0.09 4.58 3.63
C TRP A 30 0.99 3.97 4.72
N ILE A 31 0.39 3.41 5.77
CA ILE A 31 1.15 2.72 6.83
C ILE A 31 1.89 1.51 6.27
N LEU A 32 1.20 0.66 5.51
CA LEU A 32 1.79 -0.53 4.90
C LEU A 32 2.88 -0.16 3.89
N LEU A 33 2.67 0.88 3.09
CA LEU A 33 3.65 1.37 2.13
C LEU A 33 4.90 1.90 2.83
N PHE A 34 4.75 2.69 3.89
CA PHE A 34 5.87 3.16 4.70
C PHE A 34 6.64 2.00 5.32
N THR A 35 5.93 1.01 5.84
CA THR A 35 6.54 -0.21 6.41
C THR A 35 7.34 -0.96 5.36
N CYS A 36 6.79 -1.16 4.16
CA CYS A 36 7.54 -1.75 3.04
C CYS A 36 8.83 -0.98 2.72
N LEU A 37 8.78 0.35 2.68
CA LEU A 37 9.96 1.18 2.40
C LEU A 37 11.04 1.02 3.48
N LEU A 38 10.67 0.94 4.76
CA LEU A 38 11.62 0.68 5.84
C LEU A 38 12.30 -0.68 5.70
N PHE A 39 11.55 -1.72 5.30
CA PHE A 39 12.14 -3.04 5.04
C PHE A 39 13.08 -3.01 3.84
N ILE A 40 12.77 -2.27 2.75
CA ILE A 40 13.71 -2.11 1.62
C ILE A 40 15.01 -1.46 2.10
N ASP A 41 14.90 -0.37 2.87
CA ASP A 41 16.05 0.40 3.32
C ASP A 41 16.96 -0.43 4.25
N GLN A 42 16.37 -1.17 5.19
CA GLN A 42 17.12 -2.04 6.09
C GLN A 42 17.68 -3.30 5.41
N ALA A 43 16.95 -3.87 4.45
CA ALA A 43 17.39 -5.06 3.76
C ALA A 43 18.52 -4.78 2.75
N LYS A 44 18.57 -3.55 2.22
CA LYS A 44 19.55 -3.18 1.20
C LYS A 44 20.97 -3.37 1.77
N PRO A 45 21.86 -4.09 1.06
CA PRO A 45 23.23 -4.25 1.51
C PRO A 45 23.87 -2.86 1.61
N ARG A 46 24.41 -2.54 2.80
CA ARG A 46 25.20 -1.32 2.98
C ARG A 46 26.39 -1.41 2.04
N LYS A 47 26.43 -0.54 1.04
CA LYS A 47 27.65 -0.35 0.25
C LYS A 47 28.70 0.20 1.22
N ALA A 48 29.86 -0.43 1.27
CA ALA A 48 30.97 0.00 2.11
C ALA A 48 31.19 1.51 1.91
N SER A 49 30.93 2.28 2.96
CA SER A 49 31.26 3.70 2.98
C SER A 49 32.77 3.84 3.17
N LEU A 50 33.37 4.94 2.73
CA LEU A 50 34.81 5.21 2.99
C LEU A 50 35.13 5.17 4.50
N LEU A 51 34.13 5.43 5.35
CA LEU A 51 34.23 5.30 6.81
C LEU A 51 34.33 3.83 7.28
N ASP A 52 33.69 2.88 6.61
CA ASP A 52 33.73 1.46 7.02
C ASP A 52 35.15 0.88 6.85
N HIS A 53 35.93 1.40 5.90
CA HIS A 53 37.32 1.02 5.67
C HIS A 53 38.28 1.58 6.74
N LEU A 54 37.90 2.66 7.43
CA LEU A 54 38.66 3.24 8.54
C LEU A 54 38.40 2.51 9.87
N PHE A 55 37.22 1.89 10.02
CA PHE A 55 36.79 1.26 11.27
C PHE A 55 36.72 -0.28 11.22
N ASP A 56 37.20 -0.91 10.14
CA ASP A 56 37.26 -2.37 9.93
C ASP A 56 35.93 -3.09 10.28
N VAL A 57 34.81 -2.44 9.94
CA VAL A 57 33.48 -2.97 10.23
C VAL A 57 33.13 -3.99 9.15
N LYS A 58 32.77 -5.22 9.57
CA LYS A 58 32.34 -6.27 8.64
C LYS A 58 31.11 -5.81 7.85
N VAL A 59 31.33 -5.45 6.58
CA VAL A 59 30.27 -5.09 5.65
C VAL A 59 29.63 -6.36 5.12
N TYR A 60 28.34 -6.53 5.41
CA TYR A 60 27.56 -7.61 4.81
C TYR A 60 27.20 -7.21 3.38
N THR A 61 27.81 -7.89 2.40
CA THR A 61 27.58 -7.70 0.96
C THR A 61 26.31 -8.40 0.47
N HIS A 62 25.66 -9.17 1.33
CA HIS A 62 24.45 -9.92 1.03
C HIS A 62 23.23 -9.24 1.65
N TRP A 63 22.14 -9.30 0.90
CA TRP A 63 20.80 -8.99 1.35
C TRP A 63 20.45 -9.83 2.59
N ASP A 64 19.93 -9.19 3.65
CA ASP A 64 19.44 -9.93 4.82
C ASP A 64 18.16 -10.69 4.43
N GLN A 65 18.28 -12.00 4.29
CA GLN A 65 17.19 -12.84 3.83
C GLN A 65 15.99 -12.86 4.79
N GLN A 66 16.20 -12.68 6.09
CA GLN A 66 15.09 -12.63 7.04
C GLN A 66 14.28 -11.35 6.85
N LEU A 67 14.96 -10.20 6.76
CA LEU A 67 14.31 -8.90 6.56
C LEU A 67 13.54 -8.84 5.24
N ILE A 68 14.09 -9.41 4.16
CA ILE A 68 13.40 -9.46 2.87
C ILE A 68 12.20 -10.40 2.89
N ALA A 69 12.32 -11.56 3.54
CA ALA A 69 11.20 -12.49 3.68
C ALA A 69 10.04 -11.84 4.46
N PHE A 70 10.33 -11.10 5.54
CA PHE A 70 9.30 -10.35 6.26
C PHE A 70 8.68 -9.25 5.39
N GLY A 71 9.50 -8.46 4.70
CA GLY A 71 8.99 -7.42 3.81
C GLY A 71 8.18 -7.99 2.63
N PHE A 72 8.46 -9.21 2.19
CA PHE A 72 7.69 -9.90 1.15
C PHE A 72 6.26 -10.21 1.61
N ILE A 73 6.10 -10.70 2.85
CA ILE A 73 4.78 -10.93 3.45
C ILE A 73 4.00 -9.62 3.54
N VAL A 74 4.65 -8.54 3.97
CA VAL A 74 4.04 -7.19 4.04
C VAL A 74 3.66 -6.69 2.64
N ALA A 75 4.51 -6.90 1.64
CA ALA A 75 4.25 -6.51 0.26
C ALA A 75 3.05 -7.26 -0.33
N ILE A 76 2.90 -8.56 -0.07
CA ILE A 76 1.71 -9.33 -0.47
C ILE A 76 0.46 -8.77 0.20
N ALA A 77 0.51 -8.51 1.51
CA ALA A 77 -0.62 -7.95 2.24
C ALA A 77 -1.03 -6.58 1.67
N LEU A 78 -0.05 -5.71 1.39
CA LEU A 78 -0.25 -4.41 0.76
C LEU A 78 -0.86 -4.55 -0.64
N PHE A 79 -0.37 -5.47 -1.46
CA PHE A 79 -0.87 -5.73 -2.81
C PHE A 79 -2.33 -6.17 -2.79
N ILE A 80 -2.66 -7.18 -1.98
CA ILE A 80 -4.04 -7.68 -1.83
C ILE A 80 -4.95 -6.57 -1.32
N PHE A 81 -4.53 -5.82 -0.31
CA PHE A 81 -5.34 -4.75 0.27
C PHE A 81 -5.58 -3.60 -0.72
N ALA A 82 -4.55 -3.22 -1.49
CA ALA A 82 -4.67 -2.22 -2.54
C ALA A 82 -5.60 -2.70 -3.67
N LEU A 83 -5.48 -3.97 -4.08
CA LEU A 83 -6.33 -4.58 -5.11
C LEU A 83 -7.80 -4.62 -4.68
N VAL A 84 -8.09 -5.09 -3.46
CA VAL A 84 -9.45 -5.08 -2.89
C VAL A 84 -10.00 -3.65 -2.83
N SER A 85 -9.18 -2.69 -2.39
CA SER A 85 -9.58 -1.28 -2.32
C SER A 85 -9.89 -0.67 -3.70
N ILE A 86 -9.17 -1.07 -4.75
CA ILE A 86 -9.47 -0.68 -6.12
C ILE A 86 -10.75 -1.35 -6.60
N LEU A 87 -10.93 -2.65 -6.39
CA LEU A 87 -12.14 -3.37 -6.80
C LEU A 87 -13.39 -2.76 -6.16
N VAL A 88 -13.34 -2.44 -4.86
CA VAL A 88 -14.41 -1.75 -4.15
C VAL A 88 -14.69 -0.36 -4.74
N ASN A 89 -13.64 0.40 -5.11
CA ASN A 89 -13.80 1.68 -5.81
C ASN A 89 -14.42 1.52 -7.21
N VAL A 90 -13.99 0.53 -7.98
CA VAL A 90 -14.50 0.26 -9.35
C VAL A 90 -15.95 -0.20 -9.33
N MET A 91 -16.35 -1.03 -8.36
CA MET A 91 -17.76 -1.41 -8.15
C MET A 91 -18.65 -0.18 -7.88
N ARG A 92 -18.07 0.91 -7.34
CA ARG A 92 -18.76 2.17 -7.03
C ARG A 92 -18.76 3.16 -8.21
N LEU A 93 -17.87 2.98 -9.19
CA LEU A 93 -17.67 3.85 -10.36
C LEU A 93 -18.88 3.99 -11.31
N LYS A 94 -20.01 3.31 -11.05
CA LYS A 94 -21.31 3.60 -11.70
C LYS A 94 -21.76 5.06 -11.50
N ARG A 95 -21.12 5.84 -10.61
CA ARG A 95 -21.31 7.29 -10.46
C ARG A 95 -20.11 8.05 -11.04
N LYS A 96 -20.39 8.96 -11.98
CA LYS A 96 -19.47 9.80 -12.79
C LYS A 96 -18.42 10.64 -12.03
N THR A 97 -18.38 10.58 -10.69
CA THR A 97 -17.56 11.42 -9.81
C THR A 97 -16.51 10.65 -8.99
N ASP A 98 -16.52 9.32 -9.00
CA ASP A 98 -15.55 8.55 -8.21
C ASP A 98 -14.18 8.53 -8.93
N ARG A 99 -13.19 9.20 -8.34
CA ARG A 99 -11.80 9.22 -8.82
C ARG A 99 -11.03 8.06 -8.21
N LEU A 100 -10.30 7.31 -9.03
CA LEU A 100 -9.35 6.30 -8.54
C LEU A 100 -8.26 7.00 -7.71
N SER A 101 -8.00 6.48 -6.52
CA SER A 101 -6.91 6.96 -5.67
C SER A 101 -5.58 6.60 -6.32
N ILE A 102 -4.79 7.62 -6.70
CA ILE A 102 -3.43 7.46 -7.22
C ILE A 102 -2.56 6.69 -6.22
N SER A 103 -2.78 6.87 -4.91
CA SER A 103 -2.05 6.16 -3.86
C SER A 103 -2.23 4.65 -3.93
N LEU A 104 -3.41 4.15 -4.32
CA LEU A 104 -3.64 2.71 -4.49
C LEU A 104 -2.85 2.15 -5.67
N ILE A 105 -2.77 2.92 -6.78
CA ILE A 105 -2.00 2.55 -7.96
C ILE A 105 -0.50 2.50 -7.61
N ILE A 106 0.01 3.53 -6.94
CA ILE A 106 1.40 3.57 -6.48
C ILE A 106 1.70 2.36 -5.58
N SER A 107 0.79 2.01 -4.68
CA SER A 107 0.97 0.90 -3.76
C SER A 107 1.05 -0.46 -4.45
N ILE A 108 0.26 -0.67 -5.51
CA ILE A 108 0.37 -1.86 -6.36
C ILE A 108 1.73 -1.91 -7.05
N ILE A 109 2.20 -0.79 -7.59
CA ILE A 109 3.50 -0.73 -8.27
C ILE A 109 4.63 -1.03 -7.28
N VAL A 110 4.64 -0.37 -6.11
CA VAL A 110 5.70 -0.55 -5.10
C VAL A 110 5.73 -1.98 -4.56
N SER A 111 4.57 -2.56 -4.22
CA SER A 111 4.50 -3.95 -3.76
C SER A 111 4.92 -4.94 -4.84
N SER A 112 4.51 -4.73 -6.10
CA SER A 112 4.95 -5.56 -7.23
C SER A 112 6.46 -5.53 -7.41
N VAL A 113 7.07 -4.35 -7.35
CA VAL A 113 8.53 -4.19 -7.44
C VAL A 113 9.23 -4.91 -6.29
N TYR A 114 8.73 -4.77 -5.05
CA TYR A 114 9.29 -5.47 -3.90
C TYR A 114 9.28 -7.00 -4.08
N ILE A 115 8.16 -7.54 -4.55
CA ILE A 115 8.00 -8.96 -4.85
C ILE A 115 9.01 -9.42 -5.90
N MET A 116 9.20 -8.65 -6.97
CA MET A 116 10.19 -8.96 -8.00
C MET A 116 11.63 -8.96 -7.44
N VAL A 117 11.97 -8.00 -6.57
CA VAL A 117 13.27 -7.96 -5.89
C VAL A 117 13.49 -9.21 -5.05
N TYR A 118 12.50 -9.62 -4.26
CA TYR A 118 12.61 -10.86 -3.47
C TYR A 118 12.82 -12.09 -4.35
N LEU A 119 12.04 -12.23 -5.42
CA LEU A 119 12.19 -13.35 -6.37
C LEU A 119 13.58 -13.36 -7.02
N SER A 120 14.14 -12.19 -7.34
CA SER A 120 15.50 -12.10 -7.88
C SER A 120 16.59 -12.42 -6.85
N SER A 121 16.31 -12.25 -5.56
CA SER A 121 17.25 -12.59 -4.48
C SER A 121 17.27 -14.09 -4.12
N LEU A 122 16.28 -14.85 -4.60
CA LEU A 122 16.15 -16.29 -4.39
C LEU A 122 16.92 -17.12 -5.44
N VAL A 123 17.17 -16.54 -6.61
CA VAL A 123 17.92 -17.13 -7.75
C VAL A 123 19.40 -16.82 -7.61
#